data_AF-A0A816NNX9-F1
#
_entry.id   AF-A0A816NNX9-F1
#
_cell.length_a   1.000
_cell.length_b   1.000
_cell.length_c   1.000
_cell.angle_alpha   90.00
_cell.angle_beta   90.00
_cell.angle_gamma   90.00
#
_symmetry.space_group_name_H-M   'P 1'
#
loop_
_entity.id
_entity.type
_entity.pdbx_description
1 polymer ?
#
loop_
_entity_poly.entity_id
_entity_poly.type
_entity_poly.pdbx_seq_one_letter_code
_entity_poly.pdbx_strand_id
1 'polypeptide(L)'
;SEGIIKGALQIVQFRPFCVVAFTEASIRLYDSIVNCPESVISWDATGGIVKNSSSKQCLYYELTITHPNMVDEDSLAPLTFMLSESQTLFTVKQWLLPFKECCRKVFPHKKDSFPRPVIILSDRAALYVFNDKNYSAFLARAYRIVINATIRNDFSKTNIHACLSHFMS
;
A
#
# COMPACT_ATOMS: atom_id res chain seq x y z
N SER A 1 -26.99 -3.75 0.71
CA SER A 1 -26.49 -5.12 0.48
C SER A 1 -25.37 -5.38 1.46
N GLU A 2 -25.35 -6.53 2.14
CA GLU A 2 -24.14 -6.95 2.86
C GLU A 2 -23.06 -7.23 1.81
N GLY A 3 -21.96 -6.47 1.84
CA GLY A 3 -20.83 -6.65 0.93
C GLY A 3 -20.17 -8.03 1.08
N ILE A 4 -19.39 -8.42 0.08
CA ILE A 4 -18.49 -9.59 0.10
C ILE A 4 -17.50 -9.46 1.27
N ILE A 5 -17.03 -8.24 1.56
CA ILE A 5 -16.15 -7.95 2.69
C ILE A 5 -16.99 -7.48 3.87
N LYS A 6 -16.89 -8.19 5.01
CA LYS A 6 -17.68 -7.90 6.20
C LYS A 6 -16.98 -6.88 7.10
N GLY A 7 -17.68 -5.79 7.39
CA GLY A 7 -17.21 -4.76 8.34
C GLY A 7 -16.00 -3.97 7.85
N ALA A 8 -15.55 -3.03 8.68
CA ALA A 8 -14.36 -2.21 8.42
C ALA A 8 -13.09 -2.81 9.06
N LEU A 9 -13.21 -3.45 10.23
CA LEU A 9 -12.09 -4.08 10.93
C LEU A 9 -11.84 -5.47 10.35
N GLN A 10 -10.64 -5.68 9.83
CA GLN A 10 -10.26 -6.91 9.12
C GLN A 10 -9.34 -7.78 9.96
N ILE A 11 -8.48 -7.15 10.77
CA ILE A 11 -7.62 -7.82 11.75
C ILE A 11 -7.66 -7.03 13.05
N VAL A 12 -7.83 -7.74 14.17
CA VAL A 12 -7.63 -7.21 15.52
C VAL A 12 -6.80 -8.24 16.29
N GLN A 13 -5.57 -7.86 16.62
CA GLN A 13 -4.63 -8.69 17.35
C GLN A 13 -4.09 -7.91 18.55
N PHE A 14 -4.05 -8.55 19.71
CA PHE A 14 -3.62 -7.90 20.95
C PHE A 14 -2.11 -8.05 21.22
N ARG A 15 -1.47 -9.13 20.76
CA ARG A 15 -0.04 -9.40 21.01
C ARG A 15 0.64 -10.08 19.82
N PRO A 16 1.64 -9.42 19.17
CA PRO A 16 1.85 -7.97 19.20
C PRO A 16 0.57 -7.21 18.79
N PHE A 17 0.39 -5.98 19.27
CA PHE A 17 -0.78 -5.18 18.93
C PHE A 17 -0.77 -4.85 17.42
N CYS A 18 -1.86 -5.19 16.75
CA CYS A 18 -2.08 -4.90 15.34
C CYS A 18 -3.58 -4.77 15.06
N VAL A 19 -3.98 -3.66 14.45
CA VAL A 19 -5.32 -3.46 13.91
C VAL A 19 -5.17 -3.13 12.44
N VAL A 20 -5.92 -3.82 11.57
CA VAL A 20 -6.01 -3.51 10.14
C VAL A 20 -7.46 -3.23 9.80
N ALA A 21 -7.69 -2.15 9.07
CA ALA A 21 -9.04 -1.80 8.63
C ALA A 21 -9.08 -1.32 7.17
N PHE A 22 -10.12 -1.77 6.48
CA PHE A 22 -10.54 -1.35 5.14
C PHE A 22 -11.97 -1.81 4.89
N THR A 23 -12.61 -1.27 3.86
CA THR A 23 -13.98 -1.63 3.48
C THR A 23 -14.02 -2.16 2.06
N GLU A 24 -15.14 -2.79 1.67
CA GLU A 24 -15.35 -3.11 0.26
C GLU A 24 -15.38 -1.86 -0.62
N ALA A 25 -15.93 -0.75 -0.12
CA ALA A 25 -15.98 0.51 -0.85
C ALA A 25 -14.57 1.02 -1.17
N SER A 26 -13.63 0.91 -0.23
CA SER A 26 -12.25 1.33 -0.48
C SER A 26 -11.51 0.39 -1.44
N ILE A 27 -11.79 -0.91 -1.42
CA ILE A 27 -11.29 -1.86 -2.44
C ILE A 27 -11.82 -1.52 -3.84
N ARG A 28 -13.11 -1.18 -3.93
CA ARG A 28 -13.72 -0.78 -5.21
C ARG A 28 -13.17 0.55 -5.71
N LEU A 29 -12.96 1.50 -4.82
CA LEU A 29 -12.31 2.76 -5.12
C LEU A 29 -10.89 2.54 -5.67
N TYR A 30 -10.09 1.71 -5.00
CA TYR A 30 -8.76 1.33 -5.46
C TYR A 30 -8.80 0.78 -6.90
N ASP A 31 -9.63 -0.22 -7.18
CA ASP A 31 -9.73 -0.82 -8.52
C ASP A 31 -10.16 0.20 -9.60
N SER A 32 -11.02 1.15 -9.24
CA SER A 32 -11.50 2.18 -10.18
C SER A 32 -10.46 3.23 -10.55
N ILE A 33 -9.46 3.47 -9.69
CA ILE A 33 -8.52 4.60 -9.83
C ILE A 33 -7.09 4.13 -10.15
N VAL A 34 -6.66 2.99 -9.63
CA VAL A 34 -5.26 2.50 -9.69
C VAL A 34 -4.64 2.40 -11.09
N ASN A 35 -5.45 2.23 -12.14
CA ASN A 35 -4.98 2.15 -13.52
C ASN A 35 -4.98 3.51 -14.24
N CYS A 36 -5.49 4.57 -13.61
CA CYS A 36 -5.37 5.93 -14.15
C CYS A 36 -3.88 6.32 -14.12
N PRO A 37 -3.28 6.71 -15.27
CA PRO A 37 -1.86 7.06 -15.34
C PRO A 37 -1.44 8.17 -14.38
N GLU A 38 -2.38 9.07 -14.07
CA GLU A 38 -2.21 10.24 -13.21
C GLU A 38 -2.54 9.94 -11.74
N SER A 39 -3.00 8.72 -11.42
CA SER A 39 -3.23 8.35 -10.03
C SER A 39 -1.92 8.10 -9.30
N VAL A 40 -1.83 8.62 -8.08
CA VAL A 40 -0.70 8.40 -7.18
C VAL A 40 -1.22 7.67 -5.96
N ILE A 41 -0.54 6.59 -5.60
CA ILE A 41 -0.77 5.92 -4.32
C ILE A 41 0.30 6.40 -3.36
N SER A 42 -0.14 6.91 -2.23
CA SER A 42 0.74 7.34 -1.17
C SER A 42 0.57 6.40 0.01
N TRP A 43 1.68 5.92 0.53
CA TRP A 43 1.73 5.26 1.80
C TRP A 43 2.64 6.12 2.68
N ASP A 44 2.03 6.72 3.71
CA ASP A 44 2.78 7.35 4.78
C ASP A 44 2.61 6.59 6.11
N ALA A 45 3.70 6.57 6.88
CA ALA A 45 3.64 6.26 8.30
C ALA A 45 3.53 7.59 9.03
N THR A 46 2.31 8.12 9.12
CA THR A 46 2.04 9.28 9.97
C THR A 46 2.39 8.89 11.40
N GLY A 47 3.54 9.37 11.88
CA GLY A 47 4.14 9.07 13.19
C GLY A 47 3.34 9.58 14.39
N GLY A 48 2.01 9.72 14.26
CA GLY A 48 1.10 9.96 15.36
C GLY A 48 1.20 8.82 16.36
N ILE A 49 2.00 9.03 17.39
CA ILE A 49 2.17 8.13 18.53
C ILE A 49 0.82 8.07 19.24
N VAL A 50 0.00 7.07 18.92
CA VAL A 50 -1.12 6.74 19.79
C VAL A 50 -0.51 6.06 21.01
N LYS A 51 -0.37 6.80 22.12
CA LYS A 51 0.02 6.19 23.39
C LYS A 51 -1.10 5.23 23.80
N ASN A 52 -0.82 3.93 23.77
CA ASN A 52 -1.75 2.97 24.36
C ASN A 52 -1.66 3.05 25.91
N SER A 53 -2.65 2.49 26.60
CA SER A 53 -2.70 2.44 28.08
C SER A 53 -1.52 1.71 28.73
N SER A 54 -0.70 1.02 27.94
CA SER A 54 0.51 0.30 28.38
C SER A 54 1.82 1.04 28.04
N SER A 55 1.75 2.32 27.65
CA SER A 55 2.90 3.17 27.32
C SER A 55 3.75 2.69 26.14
N LYS A 56 3.26 1.74 25.34
CA LYS A 56 3.93 1.32 24.10
C LYS A 56 3.51 2.24 22.96
N GLN A 57 4.50 2.64 22.17
CA GLN A 57 4.29 3.46 20.98
C GLN A 57 3.55 2.64 19.93
N CYS A 58 2.32 3.05 19.60
CA CYS A 58 1.61 2.56 18.43
C CYS A 58 1.86 3.51 17.26
N LEU A 59 1.97 2.92 16.08
CA LEU A 59 2.29 3.60 14.84
C LEU A 59 1.09 3.45 13.91
N TYR A 60 0.71 4.56 13.30
CA TYR A 60 -0.39 4.61 12.36
C TYR A 60 0.17 4.67 10.93
N TYR A 61 -0.30 3.72 10.13
CA TYR A 61 0.04 3.55 8.74
C TYR A 61 -1.23 3.70 7.91
N GLU A 62 -1.16 4.50 6.86
CA GLU A 62 -2.29 4.67 5.96
C GLU A 62 -1.84 4.56 4.51
N LEU A 63 -2.64 3.84 3.72
CA LEU A 63 -2.55 3.82 2.27
C LEU A 63 -3.64 4.72 1.73
N THR A 64 -3.25 5.76 1.02
CA THR A 64 -4.15 6.73 0.39
C THR A 64 -3.96 6.71 -1.11
N ILE A 65 -4.99 7.19 -1.82
CA ILE A 65 -4.94 7.39 -3.26
C ILE A 65 -5.38 8.80 -3.62
N THR A 66 -4.67 9.39 -4.57
CA THR A 66 -4.99 10.68 -5.17
C THR A 66 -5.31 10.48 -6.65
N HIS A 67 -6.30 11.22 -7.14
CA HIS A 67 -6.67 11.26 -8.56
C HIS A 67 -6.66 12.72 -9.05
N PRO A 68 -6.19 13.01 -10.27
CA PRO A 68 -6.09 14.37 -10.84
C PRO A 68 -7.40 15.17 -10.81
N ASN A 69 -8.56 14.51 -10.91
CA ASN A 69 -9.87 15.16 -10.81
C ASN A 69 -10.32 15.42 -9.37
N MET A 70 -9.51 15.09 -8.37
CA MET A 70 -9.76 15.49 -6.99
C MET A 70 -9.31 16.94 -6.85
N VAL A 71 -10.21 17.78 -6.34
CA VAL A 71 -10.20 19.24 -6.53
C VAL A 71 -9.15 19.95 -5.67
N ASP A 72 -8.46 19.22 -4.77
CA ASP A 72 -7.49 19.77 -3.82
C ASP A 72 -6.28 18.83 -3.67
N GLU A 73 -5.07 19.37 -3.50
CA GLU A 73 -3.86 18.55 -3.24
C GLU A 73 -4.00 17.72 -1.95
N ASP A 74 -4.84 18.18 -1.02
CA ASP A 74 -5.20 17.51 0.23
C ASP A 74 -6.33 16.48 0.09
N SER A 75 -6.87 16.29 -1.12
CA SER A 75 -7.95 15.32 -1.38
C SER A 75 -7.39 13.90 -1.48
N LEU A 76 -6.85 13.39 -0.38
CA LEU A 76 -6.40 12.01 -0.24
C LEU A 76 -7.57 11.13 0.19
N ALA A 77 -7.90 10.11 -0.62
CA ALA A 77 -8.90 9.13 -0.23
C ALA A 77 -8.23 7.95 0.50
N PRO A 78 -8.61 7.65 1.76
CA PRO A 78 -8.02 6.55 2.51
C PRO A 78 -8.52 5.20 1.99
N LEU A 79 -7.60 4.27 1.74
CA LEU A 79 -7.91 2.94 1.22
C LEU A 79 -7.91 1.87 2.31
N THR A 80 -6.86 1.87 3.11
CA THR A 80 -6.65 0.92 4.20
C THR A 80 -5.72 1.55 5.21
N PHE A 81 -5.83 1.15 6.48
CA PHE A 81 -4.91 1.58 7.51
C PHE A 81 -4.50 0.42 8.42
N MET A 82 -3.36 0.59 9.08
CA MET A 82 -2.89 -0.27 10.14
C MET A 82 -2.45 0.54 11.35
N LEU A 83 -2.81 0.07 12.54
CA LEU A 83 -2.21 0.49 13.80
C LEU A 83 -1.36 -0.66 14.34
N SER A 84 -0.07 -0.44 14.59
CA SER A 84 0.80 -1.49 15.14
C SER A 84 1.89 -0.96 16.06
N GLU A 85 2.34 -1.79 16.99
CA GLU A 85 3.55 -1.55 17.81
C GLU A 85 4.86 -1.90 17.08
N SER A 86 4.80 -2.35 15.82
CA SER A 86 5.96 -2.88 15.07
C SER A 86 6.04 -2.34 13.64
N GLN A 87 7.26 -2.05 13.17
CA GLN A 87 7.56 -1.55 11.82
C GLN A 87 8.27 -2.57 10.92
N THR A 88 8.22 -3.85 11.27
CA THR A 88 8.92 -4.86 10.45
C THR A 88 8.26 -5.04 9.09
N LEU A 89 9.03 -5.48 8.09
CA LEU A 89 8.51 -5.91 6.79
C LEU A 89 7.39 -6.96 6.94
N PHE A 90 7.48 -7.82 7.96
CA PHE A 90 6.44 -8.80 8.26
C PHE A 90 5.13 -8.10 8.65
N THR A 91 5.18 -7.11 9.53
CA THR A 91 4.01 -6.34 9.97
C THR A 91 3.32 -5.64 8.80
N VAL A 92 4.09 -4.99 7.93
CA VAL A 92 3.57 -4.39 6.68
C VAL A 92 2.89 -5.44 5.80
N LYS A 93 3.49 -6.61 5.63
CA LYS A 93 2.89 -7.69 4.82
C LYS A 93 1.58 -8.16 5.42
N GLN A 94 1.48 -8.29 6.74
CA GLN A 94 0.24 -8.64 7.43
C GLN A 94 -0.87 -7.60 7.21
N TRP A 95 -0.52 -6.34 6.95
CA TRP A 95 -1.49 -5.30 6.60
C TRP A 95 -1.96 -5.37 5.15
N LEU A 96 -1.04 -5.44 4.19
CA LEU A 96 -1.37 -5.28 2.77
C LEU A 96 -1.80 -6.59 2.08
N LEU A 97 -1.38 -7.75 2.58
CA LEU A 97 -1.81 -9.04 2.01
C LEU A 97 -3.32 -9.27 2.13
N PRO A 98 -3.98 -9.05 3.30
CA PRO A 98 -5.43 -9.15 3.39
C PRO A 98 -6.17 -8.23 2.41
N PHE A 99 -5.68 -7.00 2.23
CA PHE A 99 -6.25 -6.05 1.27
C PHE A 99 -6.15 -6.61 -0.15
N LYS A 100 -4.98 -7.13 -0.55
CA LYS A 100 -4.74 -7.79 -1.84
C LYS A 100 -5.63 -9.02 -2.05
N GLU A 101 -5.78 -9.87 -1.04
CA GLU A 101 -6.65 -11.04 -1.12
C GLU A 101 -8.13 -10.65 -1.23
N CYS A 102 -8.56 -9.61 -0.52
CA CYS A 102 -9.92 -9.11 -0.61
C CYS A 102 -10.21 -8.48 -1.98
N CYS A 103 -9.24 -7.81 -2.61
CA CYS A 103 -9.36 -7.37 -4.00
C CYS A 103 -9.68 -8.55 -4.95
N ARG A 104 -9.01 -9.69 -4.78
CA ARG A 104 -9.29 -10.90 -5.58
C ARG A 104 -10.68 -11.49 -5.33
N LYS A 105 -11.21 -11.34 -4.11
CA LYS A 105 -12.57 -11.79 -3.77
C LYS A 105 -13.63 -10.88 -4.39
N VAL A 106 -13.42 -9.57 -4.35
CA VAL A 106 -14.35 -8.58 -4.93
C VAL A 106 -14.32 -8.62 -6.46
N PHE A 107 -13.14 -8.88 -7.06
CA PHE A 107 -12.93 -8.92 -8.50
C PHE A 107 -12.34 -10.28 -8.95
N PRO A 108 -13.12 -11.38 -8.90
CA PRO A 108 -12.62 -12.73 -9.19
C PRO A 108 -12.13 -12.91 -10.64
N HIS A 109 -12.65 -12.10 -11.57
CA HIS A 109 -12.24 -12.08 -12.98
C HIS A 109 -10.85 -11.44 -13.19
N LYS A 110 -10.28 -10.76 -12.18
CA LYS A 110 -8.94 -10.14 -12.19
C LYS A 110 -7.95 -10.89 -11.27
N LYS A 111 -8.19 -12.18 -10.99
CA LYS A 111 -7.43 -12.96 -9.99
C LYS A 111 -5.91 -12.92 -10.18
N ASP A 112 -5.46 -12.92 -11.43
CA ASP A 112 -4.04 -12.93 -11.81
C ASP A 112 -3.43 -11.53 -11.93
N SER A 113 -4.27 -10.49 -11.99
CA SER A 113 -3.87 -9.10 -12.09
C SER A 113 -4.31 -8.32 -10.86
N PHE A 114 -3.56 -8.48 -9.76
CA PHE A 114 -3.68 -7.50 -8.67
C PHE A 114 -3.37 -6.12 -9.27
N PRO A 115 -4.31 -5.15 -9.22
CA PRO A 115 -4.08 -3.86 -9.84
C PRO A 115 -2.84 -3.23 -9.23
N ARG A 116 -1.93 -2.75 -10.07
CA ARG A 116 -0.64 -2.20 -9.63
C ARG A 116 -0.65 -0.71 -9.94
N PRO A 117 -0.45 0.17 -8.96
CA PRO A 117 -0.33 1.58 -9.26
C PRO A 117 0.90 1.82 -10.14
N VAL A 118 0.82 2.85 -10.98
CA VAL A 118 1.96 3.28 -11.78
C VAL A 118 3.06 3.82 -10.87
N ILE A 119 2.68 4.62 -9.86
CA ILE A 119 3.59 5.24 -8.89
C ILE A 119 3.09 4.96 -7.47
N ILE A 120 4.02 4.60 -6.58
CA ILE A 120 3.79 4.59 -5.15
C ILE A 120 4.85 5.42 -4.41
N LEU A 121 4.40 6.37 -3.58
CA LEU A 121 5.23 7.09 -2.62
C LEU A 121 5.22 6.29 -1.31
N SER A 122 6.34 5.68 -0.91
CA SER A 122 6.33 4.72 0.22
C SER A 122 7.74 4.40 0.74
N ASP A 123 7.84 3.62 1.81
CA ASP A 123 9.07 2.91 2.17
C ASP A 123 9.42 1.76 1.19
N ARG A 124 10.54 1.05 1.46
CA ARG A 124 11.01 -0.08 0.63
C ARG A 124 10.10 -1.32 0.69
N ALA A 125 9.23 -1.46 1.69
CA ALA A 125 8.42 -2.65 1.85
C ALA A 125 7.33 -2.77 0.76
N ALA A 126 6.92 -1.66 0.16
CA ALA A 126 6.07 -1.65 -1.03
C ALA A 126 6.65 -2.46 -2.22
N LEU A 127 7.98 -2.59 -2.33
CA LEU A 127 8.62 -3.42 -3.36
C LEU A 127 8.17 -4.88 -3.31
N TYR A 128 8.02 -5.41 -2.09
CA TYR A 128 7.65 -6.80 -1.89
C TYR A 128 6.16 -7.04 -2.15
N VAL A 129 5.32 -6.02 -1.97
CA VAL A 129 3.86 -6.15 -2.08
C VAL A 129 3.38 -5.98 -3.52
N PHE A 130 3.88 -4.95 -4.22
CA PHE A 130 3.41 -4.56 -5.55
C PHE A 130 4.27 -5.11 -6.68
N ASN A 131 5.57 -5.33 -6.44
CA ASN A 131 6.50 -5.77 -7.46
C ASN A 131 6.96 -7.23 -7.32
N ASP A 132 6.67 -7.88 -6.19
CA ASP A 132 7.13 -9.24 -5.85
C ASP A 132 8.67 -9.39 -6.03
N LYS A 133 9.43 -8.31 -5.73
CA LYS A 133 10.87 -8.21 -5.99
C LYS A 133 11.65 -7.85 -4.73
N ASN A 134 12.92 -8.25 -4.72
CA ASN A 134 13.91 -7.72 -3.78
C ASN A 134 14.53 -6.42 -4.29
N TYR A 135 15.27 -5.74 -3.40
CA TYR A 135 15.89 -4.45 -3.68
C TYR A 135 16.89 -4.50 -4.84
N SER A 136 17.72 -5.55 -4.92
CA SER A 136 18.70 -5.71 -6.00
C SER A 136 18.03 -5.80 -7.38
N ALA A 137 16.93 -6.54 -7.49
CA ALA A 137 16.15 -6.67 -8.72
C ALA A 137 15.46 -5.34 -9.11
N PHE A 138 15.11 -4.51 -8.13
CA PHE A 138 14.61 -3.16 -8.38
C PHE A 138 15.70 -2.23 -8.88
N LEU A 139 16.87 -2.17 -8.22
CA LEU A 139 18.00 -1.34 -8.65
C LEU A 139 18.48 -1.71 -10.04
N ALA A 140 18.59 -3.00 -10.36
CA ALA A 140 18.97 -3.46 -11.69
C ALA A 140 17.97 -3.00 -12.77
N ARG A 141 16.67 -2.97 -12.45
CA ARG A 141 15.64 -2.43 -13.34
C ARG A 141 15.78 -0.92 -13.50
N ALA A 142 15.89 -0.19 -12.40
CA ALA A 142 16.02 1.27 -12.42
C ALA A 142 17.26 1.69 -13.23
N TYR A 143 18.38 1.01 -13.02
CA TYR A 143 19.61 1.23 -13.79
C TYR A 143 19.39 1.05 -15.29
N ARG A 144 18.76 -0.07 -15.72
CA ARG A 144 18.43 -0.31 -17.14
C ARG A 144 17.57 0.80 -17.75
N ILE A 145 16.60 1.31 -17.01
CA ILE A 145 15.73 2.41 -17.45
C ILE A 145 16.57 3.67 -17.68
N VAL A 146 17.43 4.05 -16.74
CA VAL A 146 18.27 5.25 -16.83
C VAL A 146 19.27 5.19 -17.99
N ILE A 147 19.86 4.03 -18.25
CA ILE A 147 20.83 3.86 -19.36
C ILE A 147 20.16 3.54 -20.71
N ASN A 148 18.83 3.63 -20.82
CA ASN A 148 18.06 3.28 -22.02
C ASN A 148 18.25 1.82 -22.51
N ALA A 149 18.62 0.89 -21.62
CA ALA A 149 18.73 -0.55 -21.91
C ALA A 149 17.46 -1.31 -21.48
N THR A 150 16.29 -0.70 -21.68
CA THR A 150 15.00 -1.20 -21.17
C THR A 150 14.55 -2.47 -21.87
N ILE A 151 13.96 -3.39 -21.11
CA ILE A 151 13.24 -4.56 -21.64
C ILE A 151 11.73 -4.38 -21.53
N ARG A 152 10.94 -5.12 -22.34
CA ARG A 152 9.47 -5.02 -22.40
C ARG A 152 8.76 -5.08 -21.04
N ASN A 153 9.35 -5.78 -20.07
CA ASN A 153 8.78 -5.98 -18.74
C ASN A 153 9.21 -4.92 -17.70
N ASP A 154 10.02 -3.93 -18.07
CA ASP A 154 10.48 -2.90 -17.13
C ASP A 154 9.36 -1.90 -16.78
N PHE A 155 8.48 -1.59 -17.74
CA PHE A 155 7.36 -0.66 -17.58
C PHE A 155 6.06 -1.29 -17.07
N SER A 156 5.98 -2.64 -16.98
CA SER A 156 4.80 -3.35 -16.46
C SER A 156 4.72 -3.38 -14.93
N LYS A 157 5.59 -2.63 -14.25
CA LYS A 157 5.84 -2.72 -12.82
C LYS A 157 5.68 -1.34 -12.18
N THR A 158 5.20 -1.33 -10.94
CA THR A 158 5.07 -0.12 -10.14
C THR A 158 6.42 0.55 -9.95
N ASN A 159 6.46 1.86 -10.18
CA ASN A 159 7.59 2.71 -9.82
C ASN A 159 7.45 3.13 -8.36
N ILE A 160 8.48 2.83 -7.57
CA ILE A 160 8.49 3.13 -6.14
C ILE A 160 9.36 4.34 -5.93
N HIS A 161 8.73 5.43 -5.50
CA HIS A 161 9.42 6.61 -5.05
C HIS A 161 9.63 6.48 -3.54
N ALA A 162 10.82 6.00 -3.17
CA ALA A 162 11.14 5.79 -1.76
C ALA A 162 11.32 7.14 -1.06
N CYS A 163 10.44 7.46 -0.10
CA CYS A 163 10.63 8.66 0.72
C CYS A 163 11.85 8.47 1.64
N LEU A 164 12.87 9.32 1.48
CA LEU A 164 14.12 9.23 2.24
C LEU A 164 13.96 9.60 3.73
N SER A 165 12.82 10.17 4.12
CA SER A 165 12.49 10.52 5.51
C SER A 165 12.47 9.34 6.47
N HIS A 166 12.28 8.11 5.97
CA HIS A 166 12.31 6.88 6.78
C HIS A 166 13.71 6.24 6.88
N PHE A 167 14.77 6.92 6.39
CA PHE A 167 16.14 6.39 6.38
C PHE A 167 16.91 6.61 7.69
N MET A 168 16.26 7.10 8.75
CA MET A 168 16.91 7.26 10.05
C MET A 168 16.68 6.05 10.96
N SER A 169 17.57 5.06 10.83
CA SER A 169 18.10 4.27 11.95
C SER A 169 19.47 3.72 11.60
#